data_AF-A0A5Q0NUB4-F1
#
_entry.id   AF-A0A5Q0NUB4-F1
#
_cell.length_a   1.000
_cell.length_b   1.000
_cell.length_c   1.000
_cell.angle_alpha   90.00
_cell.angle_beta   90.00
_cell.angle_gamma   90.00
#
_symmetry.space_group_name_H-M   'P 1'
#
loop_
_entity.id
_entity.type
_entity.pdbx_description
1 polymer ?
#
loop_
_entity_poly.entity_id
_entity_poly.type
_entity_poly.pdbx_seq_one_letter_code
_entity_poly.pdbx_strand_id
1 'polypeptide(L)'
;MSQQTIRQRARHTAREMAEKRRKESEERERRVIDLAERVMIAIGERDAAVAETEKRAGEALRKLTEHEGLSLGEAVAWCGEAMTVREATRLRRLARERQTDDGSEQGGERDGASS
;
A
#
# COMPACT_ATOMS: atom_id res chain seq x y z
N MET A 1 -25.13 -26.38 53.87
CA MET A 1 -24.75 -25.22 53.01
C MET A 1 -26.01 -24.45 52.67
N SER A 2 -26.08 -23.14 52.90
CA SER A 2 -27.32 -22.38 52.68
C SER A 2 -27.57 -22.11 51.19
N GLN A 3 -28.83 -21.93 50.78
CA GLN A 3 -29.15 -21.55 49.40
C GLN A 3 -28.47 -20.24 48.95
N GLN A 4 -28.16 -19.35 49.89
CA GLN A 4 -27.43 -18.11 49.63
C GLN A 4 -25.99 -18.36 49.19
N THR A 5 -25.29 -19.32 49.80
CA THR A 5 -23.90 -19.64 49.41
C THR A 5 -23.83 -20.32 48.05
N ILE A 6 -24.85 -21.13 47.69
CA ILE A 6 -24.99 -21.73 46.36
C ILE A 6 -25.14 -20.65 45.27
N ARG A 7 -26.03 -19.66 45.48
CA ARG A 7 -26.22 -18.56 44.51
C ARG A 7 -24.98 -17.67 44.39
N GLN A 8 -24.28 -17.39 45.48
CA GLN A 8 -23.04 -16.60 45.44
C GLN A 8 -21.94 -17.31 44.65
N ARG A 9 -21.75 -18.62 44.86
CA ARG A 9 -20.79 -19.42 44.10
C ARG A 9 -21.13 -19.43 42.61
N ALA A 10 -22.41 -19.64 42.26
CA ALA A 10 -22.86 -19.60 40.87
C ALA A 10 -22.58 -18.25 40.19
N ARG A 11 -22.85 -17.13 40.88
CA ARG A 11 -22.56 -15.78 40.38
C ARG A 11 -21.07 -15.53 40.19
N HIS A 12 -20.24 -15.99 41.13
CA HIS A 12 -18.79 -15.86 41.00
C HIS A 12 -18.28 -16.65 39.78
N THR A 13 -18.65 -17.92 39.64
CA THR A 13 -18.28 -18.73 38.47
C THR A 13 -18.75 -18.10 37.15
N ALA A 14 -19.97 -17.55 37.10
CA ALA A 14 -20.46 -16.87 35.91
C ALA A 14 -19.62 -15.63 35.54
N ARG A 15 -19.18 -14.85 36.53
CA ARG A 15 -18.31 -13.67 36.32
C ARG A 15 -16.93 -14.06 35.81
N GLU A 16 -16.28 -15.05 36.42
CA GLU A 16 -14.98 -15.55 35.98
C GLU A 16 -15.01 -16.01 34.52
N MET A 17 -16.06 -16.75 34.13
CA MET A 17 -16.22 -17.22 32.75
C MET A 17 -16.48 -16.07 31.77
N ALA A 18 -17.27 -15.07 32.18
CA ALA A 18 -17.51 -13.88 31.36
C ALA A 18 -16.23 -13.06 31.16
N GLU A 19 -15.43 -12.87 32.20
CA GLU A 19 -14.14 -12.17 32.13
C GLU A 19 -13.14 -12.92 31.27
N LYS A 20 -13.03 -14.24 31.43
CA LYS A 20 -12.16 -15.08 30.60
C LYS A 20 -12.54 -14.96 29.11
N ARG A 21 -13.83 -15.10 28.78
CA ARG A 21 -14.30 -14.96 27.38
C ARG A 21 -14.09 -13.57 26.82
N ARG A 22 -14.21 -12.53 27.65
CA ARG A 22 -13.94 -11.15 27.23
C ARG A 22 -12.46 -10.99 26.88
N LYS A 23 -11.55 -11.43 27.76
CA LYS A 23 -10.10 -11.40 27.50
C LYS A 23 -9.72 -12.19 26.24
N GLU A 24 -10.25 -13.41 26.08
CA GLU A 24 -10.01 -14.23 24.89
C GLU A 24 -10.51 -13.54 23.61
N SER A 25 -11.67 -12.87 23.67
CA SER A 25 -12.22 -12.09 22.57
C SER A 25 -11.35 -10.88 22.23
N GLU A 26 -10.94 -10.10 23.23
CA GLU A 26 -10.07 -8.93 23.09
C GLU A 26 -8.70 -9.31 22.50
N GLU A 27 -8.11 -10.41 22.96
CA GLU A 27 -6.86 -10.92 22.41
C GLU A 27 -7.01 -11.40 20.97
N ARG A 28 -8.13 -12.07 20.66
CA ARG A 28 -8.43 -12.48 19.28
C ARG A 28 -8.61 -11.27 18.39
N GLU A 29 -9.35 -10.27 18.83
CA GLU A 29 -9.56 -9.03 18.10
C GLU A 29 -8.23 -8.31 17.83
N ARG A 30 -7.38 -8.17 18.86
CA ARG A 30 -6.02 -7.62 18.70
C ARG A 30 -5.20 -8.38 17.67
N ARG A 31 -5.21 -9.72 17.68
CA ARG A 31 -4.51 -10.54 16.68
C ARG A 31 -5.09 -10.33 15.28
N VAL A 32 -6.40 -10.20 15.15
CA VAL A 32 -7.05 -9.93 13.86
C VAL A 32 -6.64 -8.55 13.32
N ILE A 33 -6.61 -7.53 14.18
CA ILE A 33 -6.20 -6.18 13.79
C ILE A 33 -4.73 -6.16 13.35
N ASP A 34 -3.82 -6.75 14.12
CA ASP A 34 -2.39 -6.84 13.76
C ASP A 34 -2.17 -7.58 12.44
N LEU A 35 -2.89 -8.68 12.20
CA LEU A 35 -2.80 -9.39 10.92
C LEU A 35 -3.37 -8.56 9.76
N ALA A 36 -4.48 -7.87 9.96
CA ALA A 36 -5.07 -7.00 8.94
C ALA A 36 -4.14 -5.85 8.58
N GLU A 37 -3.51 -5.21 9.58
CA GLU A 37 -2.52 -4.15 9.38
C GLU A 37 -1.33 -4.66 8.55
N ARG A 38 -0.77 -5.83 8.90
CA ARG A 38 0.33 -6.43 8.12
C ARG A 38 -0.05 -6.73 6.68
N VAL A 39 -1.27 -7.20 6.44
CA VAL A 39 -1.79 -7.42 5.07
C VAL A 39 -1.86 -6.12 4.30
N MET A 40 -2.39 -5.06 4.92
CA MET A 40 -2.52 -3.75 4.27
C MET A 40 -1.15 -3.12 3.96
N ILE A 41 -0.18 -3.23 4.88
CA ILE A 41 1.20 -2.79 4.67
C ILE A 41 1.82 -3.54 3.48
N ALA A 42 1.74 -4.88 3.47
CA ALA A 42 2.32 -5.67 2.38
C ALA A 42 1.68 -5.37 1.01
N ILE A 43 0.37 -5.09 0.97
CA ILE A 43 -0.31 -4.63 -0.24
C ILE A 43 0.23 -3.27 -0.68
N GLY A 44 0.35 -2.32 0.25
CA GLY A 44 0.89 -0.98 -0.04
C GLY A 44 2.33 -1.03 -0.56
N GLU A 45 3.19 -1.82 0.06
CA GLU A 45 4.59 -2.02 -0.36
C GLU A 45 4.67 -2.64 -1.76
N ARG A 46 3.86 -3.67 -2.03
CA ARG A 46 3.77 -4.29 -3.36
C ARG A 46 3.34 -3.26 -4.40
N ASP A 47 2.28 -2.51 -4.13
CA ASP A 47 1.72 -1.57 -5.09
C ASP A 47 2.71 -0.41 -5.35
N ALA A 48 3.44 0.04 -4.33
CA ALA A 48 4.53 1.00 -4.48
C ALA A 48 5.67 0.45 -5.34
N ALA A 49 6.10 -0.80 -5.12
CA ALA A 49 7.15 -1.45 -5.89
C ALA A 49 6.74 -1.66 -7.37
N VAL A 50 5.48 -2.00 -7.62
CA VAL A 50 4.91 -2.09 -8.97
C VAL A 50 4.92 -0.72 -9.63
N ALA A 51 4.37 0.31 -8.97
CA ALA A 51 4.32 1.66 -9.51
C ALA A 51 5.71 2.22 -9.87
N GLU A 52 6.71 1.98 -9.01
CA GLU A 52 8.08 2.41 -9.28
C GLU A 52 8.72 1.64 -10.44
N THR A 53 8.44 0.35 -10.55
CA THR A 53 8.93 -0.46 -11.68
C THR A 53 8.28 -0.05 -12.99
N GLU A 54 6.97 0.23 -12.99
CA GLU A 54 6.25 0.76 -14.15
C GLU A 54 6.79 2.14 -14.57
N LYS A 55 7.10 3.01 -13.61
CA LYS A 55 7.74 4.32 -13.87
C LYS A 55 9.06 4.13 -14.61
N ARG A 56 9.98 3.32 -14.06
CA ARG A 56 11.30 3.07 -14.67
C ARG A 56 11.17 2.49 -16.09
N ALA A 57 10.23 1.58 -16.31
CA ALA A 57 9.95 1.04 -17.63
C ALA A 57 9.43 2.11 -18.60
N GLY A 58 8.50 2.95 -18.16
CA GLY A 58 7.97 4.06 -18.95
C GLY A 58 9.03 5.10 -19.31
N GLU A 59 9.94 5.43 -18.38
CA GLU A 59 11.07 6.32 -18.62
C GLU A 59 12.06 5.74 -19.63
N ALA A 60 12.37 4.43 -19.54
CA ALA A 60 13.22 3.76 -20.53
C ALA A 60 12.59 3.78 -21.92
N LEU A 61 11.27 3.52 -22.03
CA LEU A 61 10.53 3.63 -23.27
C LEU A 61 10.56 5.05 -23.85
N ARG A 62 10.43 6.07 -23.01
CA ARG A 62 10.58 7.46 -23.45
C ARG A 62 11.96 7.72 -24.02
N LYS A 63 13.02 7.28 -23.34
CA LYS A 63 14.40 7.41 -23.84
C LYS A 63 14.59 6.76 -25.20
N LEU A 64 14.09 5.53 -25.39
CA LEU A 64 14.12 4.84 -26.69
C LEU A 64 13.43 5.67 -27.79
N THR A 65 12.31 6.30 -27.49
CA THR A 65 11.56 7.05 -28.52
C THR A 65 12.02 8.49 -28.73
N GLU A 66 12.50 9.17 -27.69
CA GLU A 66 12.80 10.61 -27.70
C GLU A 66 14.28 10.88 -27.94
N HIS A 67 15.17 10.02 -27.42
CA HIS A 67 16.62 10.19 -27.56
C HIS A 67 17.18 9.35 -28.71
N GLU A 68 16.76 8.08 -28.81
CA GLU A 68 17.23 7.17 -29.85
C GLU A 68 16.38 7.25 -31.14
N GLY A 69 15.25 7.97 -31.09
CA GLY A 69 14.42 8.26 -32.26
C GLY A 69 13.56 7.09 -32.76
N LEU A 70 13.43 6.00 -31.99
CA LEU A 70 12.61 4.86 -32.38
C LEU A 70 11.13 5.22 -32.34
N SER A 71 10.36 4.65 -33.26
CA SER A 71 8.92 4.56 -33.07
C SER A 71 8.58 3.66 -31.88
N LEU A 72 7.39 3.82 -31.30
CA LEU A 72 6.96 2.98 -30.19
C LEU A 72 6.87 1.49 -30.59
N GLY A 73 6.52 1.21 -31.85
CA GLY A 73 6.46 -0.16 -32.36
C GLY A 73 7.84 -0.81 -32.46
N GLU A 74 8.85 -0.06 -32.90
CA GLU A 74 10.25 -0.54 -32.93
C GLU A 74 10.79 -0.77 -31.52
N ALA A 75 10.54 0.17 -30.60
CA ALA A 75 10.93 0.00 -29.20
C ALA A 75 10.29 -1.25 -28.56
N VAL A 76 9.02 -1.54 -28.88
CA VAL A 76 8.33 -2.77 -28.44
C VAL A 76 8.94 -4.02 -29.08
N ALA A 77 9.29 -3.97 -30.36
CA ALA A 77 9.92 -5.11 -31.04
C ALA A 77 11.26 -5.51 -30.38
N TRP A 78 12.04 -4.53 -29.89
CA TRP A 78 13.25 -4.79 -29.10
C TRP A 78 12.99 -5.47 -27.76
N CYS A 79 11.80 -5.30 -27.18
CA CYS A 79 11.39 -5.97 -25.94
C CYS A 79 10.76 -7.35 -26.18
N GLY A 80 10.56 -7.76 -27.44
CA GLY A 80 10.01 -9.06 -27.80
C GLY A 80 8.58 -9.27 -27.31
N GLU A 81 8.22 -10.53 -27.03
CA GLU A 81 6.86 -10.93 -26.65
C GLU A 81 6.45 -10.51 -25.24
N ALA A 82 7.40 -10.05 -24.42
CA ALA A 82 7.15 -9.66 -23.04
C ALA A 82 6.36 -8.35 -22.90
N MET A 83 6.19 -7.57 -23.97
CA MET A 83 5.54 -6.27 -23.92
C MET A 83 4.68 -6.02 -25.15
N THR A 84 3.46 -5.51 -24.91
CA THR A 84 2.57 -5.11 -26.00
C THR A 84 2.67 -3.60 -26.28
N VAL A 85 2.30 -3.16 -27.48
CA VAL A 85 2.23 -1.73 -27.83
C VAL A 85 1.26 -0.96 -26.92
N ARG A 86 0.14 -1.58 -26.54
CA ARG A 86 -0.84 -0.99 -25.62
C ARG A 86 -0.23 -0.75 -24.24
N GLU A 87 0.51 -1.72 -23.73
CA GLU A 87 1.19 -1.62 -22.45
C GLU A 87 2.30 -0.57 -22.48
N ALA A 88 3.15 -0.58 -23.52
CA ALA A 88 4.19 0.43 -23.71
C ALA A 88 3.61 1.86 -23.79
N THR A 89 2.46 2.02 -24.46
CA THR A 89 1.74 3.31 -24.51
C THR A 89 1.29 3.75 -23.12
N ARG A 90 0.72 2.83 -22.33
CA ARG A 90 0.29 3.11 -20.94
C ARG A 90 1.49 3.52 -20.07
N LEU A 91 2.59 2.78 -20.12
CA LEU A 91 3.79 3.03 -19.31
C LEU A 91 4.44 4.37 -19.66
N ARG A 92 4.56 4.71 -20.96
CA ARG A 92 5.06 6.04 -21.38
C ARG A 92 4.19 7.18 -20.86
N ARG A 93 2.86 7.00 -20.85
CA ARG A 93 1.93 8.02 -20.34
C ARG A 93 2.10 8.20 -18.83
N LEU A 94 2.16 7.11 -18.07
CA LEU A 94 2.38 7.14 -16.62
C LEU A 94 3.68 7.87 -16.24
N ALA A 95 4.77 7.62 -16.95
CA ALA A 95 6.03 8.31 -16.73
C ALA A 95 5.95 9.83 -17.00
N ARG A 96 5.04 10.28 -17.88
CA ARG A 96 4.82 11.70 -18.17
C ARG A 96 3.94 12.38 -17.13
N GLU A 97 2.87 11.72 -16.69
CA GLU A 97 1.94 12.23 -15.65
C GLU A 97 2.65 12.39 -14.29
N ARG A 98 3.61 11.51 -13.96
CA ARG A 98 4.35 11.60 -12.69
C ARG A 98 5.43 12.69 -12.68
N GLN A 99 5.99 13.05 -13.85
CA GLN A 99 6.93 14.19 -13.95
C GLN A 99 6.23 15.53 -13.70
N THR A 100 4.93 15.62 -13.98
CA THR A 100 4.16 16.83 -13.71
C THR A 100 3.80 16.98 -12.23
N ASP A 101 3.75 15.88 -11.47
CA ASP A 101 3.39 15.88 -10.04
C ASP A 101 4.58 16.24 -9.14
N ASP A 102 5.76 15.67 -9.43
CA ASP A 102 7.04 15.89 -8.70
C ASP A 102 7.61 17.32 -8.87
N GLY A 103 7.15 18.07 -9.87
CA GLY A 103 7.54 19.46 -10.11
C GLY A 103 6.77 20.50 -9.29
N SER A 104 5.71 20.10 -8.58
CA SER A 104 4.77 21.01 -7.90
C SER A 104 5.15 21.35 -6.46
N GLU A 105 6.02 20.57 -5.82
CA GLU A 105 6.27 20.64 -4.36
C GLU A 105 7.50 21.49 -3.97
N GLN A 106 8.22 22.07 -4.93
CA GLN A 106 9.42 22.90 -4.67
C GLN A 106 9.16 24.39 -4.98
N GLY A 107 8.20 25.02 -4.29
CA GLY A 107 7.79 26.40 -4.61
C GLY A 107 7.39 27.31 -3.45
N GLY A 108 7.43 26.87 -2.19
CA GLY A 108 7.00 27.71 -1.08
C GLY A 108 7.69 27.35 0.22
N GLU A 109 8.80 28.01 0.53
CA GLU A 109 9.06 28.63 1.83
C GLU A 109 10.43 29.33 1.78
N ARG A 110 10.45 30.56 1.25
CA ARG A 110 11.53 31.52 1.52
C ARG A 110 10.89 32.88 1.70
N ASP A 111 10.35 33.12 2.89
CA ASP A 111 10.12 34.48 3.35
C ASP A 111 10.20 34.56 4.87
N GLY A 112 11.08 35.44 5.34
CA GLY A 112 10.78 36.30 6.49
C GLY A 112 11.32 35.88 7.87
N ALA A 113 12.60 36.18 8.14
CA ALA A 113 13.01 36.62 9.47
C ALA A 113 14.24 37.53 9.39
N SER A 114 14.03 38.74 8.89
CA SER A 114 14.83 39.91 9.28
C SER A 114 13.96 40.76 10.19
N SER A 115 14.28 40.82 11.48
CA SER A 115 14.19 41.98 12.39
C SER A 115 14.64 41.57 13.78
#